data_AF-A0A2E2EUL6-F1
#
_entry.id   AF-A0A2E2EUL6-F1
#
_cell.length_a   1.000
_cell.length_b   1.000
_cell.length_c   1.000
_cell.angle_alpha   90.00
_cell.angle_beta   90.00
_cell.angle_gamma   90.00
#
_symmetry.space_group_name_H-M   'P 1'
#
loop_
_entity.id
_entity.type
_entity.pdbx_description
1 polymer ?
#
loop_
_entity_poly.entity_id
_entity_poly.type
_entity_poly.pdbx_seq_one_letter_code
_entity_poly.pdbx_strand_id
1 'polypeptide(L)'
;MEKSKPKLLEDHDSKGQWWWIIAIRLIGFILFIAPLFLPLKAYFFESKENLTLNGNDWILLLFGLLLSSGGKQIGMVINNVGIVLTNILQKVTK
;
A
#
# COMPACT_ATOMS: atom_id res chain seq x y z
N MET A 1 40.83 -8.08 7.22
CA MET A 1 39.49 -8.66 6.96
C MET A 1 38.50 -7.50 6.94
N GLU A 2 38.29 -6.90 5.78
CA GLU A 2 37.40 -5.77 5.61
C GLU A 2 35.96 -6.30 5.56
N LYS A 3 35.15 -5.94 6.57
CA LYS A 3 33.74 -6.33 6.64
C LYS A 3 33.01 -5.64 5.48
N SER A 4 32.61 -6.40 4.47
CA SER A 4 31.73 -5.93 3.40
C SER A 4 30.45 -5.39 4.04
N LYS A 5 30.32 -4.07 4.11
CA LYS A 5 29.09 -3.41 4.55
C LYS A 5 27.94 -3.97 3.70
N PRO A 6 26.79 -4.32 4.28
CA PRO A 6 25.65 -4.71 3.49
C PRO A 6 25.40 -3.57 2.50
N LYS A 7 25.53 -3.87 1.21
CA LYS A 7 25.22 -2.96 0.12
C LYS A 7 23.71 -2.73 0.26
N LEU A 8 23.32 -1.65 0.96
CA LEU A 8 21.96 -1.15 0.92
C LEU A 8 21.67 -0.97 -0.57
N LEU A 9 20.75 -1.78 -1.10
CA LEU A 9 20.30 -1.67 -2.48
C LEU A 9 20.02 -0.19 -2.72
N GLU A 10 20.84 0.41 -3.59
CA GLU A 10 20.84 1.82 -3.92
C GLU A 10 19.38 2.24 -4.17
N ASP A 11 18.88 3.26 -3.45
CA ASP A 11 17.55 3.82 -3.67
C ASP A 11 17.59 4.44 -5.07
N HIS A 12 17.31 3.61 -6.07
CA HIS A 12 17.14 4.07 -7.43
C HIS A 12 15.85 4.88 -7.41
N ASP A 13 15.98 6.18 -7.12
CA ASP A 13 14.94 7.22 -7.25
C ASP A 13 14.58 7.38 -8.74
N SER A 14 14.04 6.31 -9.30
CA SER A 14 13.50 6.23 -10.65
C SER A 14 12.18 6.98 -10.65
N LYS A 15 11.94 7.77 -11.70
CA LYS A 15 10.63 8.42 -11.92
C LYS A 15 9.47 7.42 -11.85
N GLY A 16 9.70 6.16 -12.22
CA GLY A 16 8.72 5.08 -12.10
C GLY A 16 8.42 4.70 -10.65
N GLN A 17 9.42 4.65 -9.77
CA GLN A 17 9.24 4.39 -8.34
C GLN A 17 8.43 5.51 -7.67
N TRP A 18 8.70 6.76 -8.05
CA TRP A 18 7.92 7.90 -7.58
C TRP A 18 6.45 7.84 -8.01
N TRP A 19 6.18 7.54 -9.30
CA TRP A 19 4.82 7.33 -9.80
C TRP A 19 4.11 6.16 -9.13
N TRP A 20 4.81 5.06 -8.89
CA TRP A 20 4.28 3.90 -8.18
C TRP A 20 3.87 4.25 -6.74
N ILE A 21 4.74 4.95 -6.01
CA ILE A 21 4.45 5.41 -4.66
C ILE A 21 3.18 6.26 -4.67
N ILE A 22 3.05 7.20 -5.62
CA ILE A 22 1.87 8.05 -5.72
C ILE A 22 0.62 7.25 -6.03
N ALA A 23 0.67 6.30 -6.97
CA ALA A 23 -0.47 5.47 -7.32
C ALA A 23 -0.96 4.66 -6.12
N ILE A 24 -0.05 3.99 -5.39
CA ILE A 24 -0.38 3.23 -4.18
C ILE A 24 -0.92 4.13 -3.08
N ARG A 25 -0.36 5.33 -2.92
CA ARG A 25 -0.85 6.32 -1.96
C ARG A 25 -2.26 6.78 -2.25
N LEU A 26 -2.57 7.02 -3.53
CA LEU A 26 -3.88 7.43 -3.99
C LEU A 26 -4.92 6.32 -3.75
N ILE A 27 -4.57 5.07 -4.08
CA ILE A 27 -5.42 3.90 -3.83
C ILE A 27 -5.69 3.75 -2.33
N GLY A 28 -4.64 3.81 -1.50
CA GLY A 28 -4.78 3.75 -0.04
C GLY A 28 -5.68 4.86 0.50
N PHE A 29 -5.53 6.08 -0.01
CA PHE A 29 -6.36 7.22 0.37
C PHE A 29 -7.83 7.04 0.01
N ILE A 30 -8.12 6.50 -1.19
CA ILE A 30 -9.50 6.18 -1.60
C ILE A 30 -10.10 5.11 -0.69
N LEU A 31 -9.36 4.04 -0.38
CA LEU A 31 -9.81 2.98 0.52
C LEU A 31 -10.02 3.48 1.95
N PHE A 32 -9.23 4.46 2.39
CA PHE A 32 -9.41 5.11 3.69
C PHE A 32 -10.68 5.96 3.74
N ILE A 33 -10.98 6.72 2.69
CA ILE A 33 -12.15 7.62 2.66
C ILE A 33 -13.47 6.88 2.36
N ALA A 34 -13.43 5.85 1.54
CA ALA A 34 -14.62 5.10 1.10
C ALA A 34 -15.60 4.72 2.23
N PRO A 35 -15.15 4.07 3.33
CA PRO A 35 -16.04 3.72 4.44
C PRO A 35 -16.55 4.94 5.23
N LEU A 36 -15.86 6.07 5.17
CA LEU A 36 -16.26 7.31 5.87
C LEU A 36 -17.31 8.11 5.09
N PHE A 37 -17.49 7.86 3.79
CA PHE A 37 -18.37 8.65 2.95
C PHE A 37 -19.83 8.63 3.41
N LEU A 38 -20.35 7.44 3.72
CA LEU A 38 -21.74 7.26 4.18
C LEU A 38 -21.98 7.87 5.57
N PRO A 39 -21.13 7.62 6.60
CA PRO A 39 -21.23 8.29 7.90
C PRO A 39 -21.10 9.81 7.81
N LEU A 40 -20.17 10.34 7.00
CA LEU A 40 -20.06 11.80 6.80
C LEU A 40 -21.34 12.36 6.20
N LYS A 41 -21.88 11.70 5.18
CA LYS A 41 -23.13 12.13 4.56
C LYS A 41 -24.28 12.10 5.57
N ALA A 42 -24.40 11.06 6.39
CA ALA A 42 -25.42 10.98 7.44
C ALA A 42 -25.24 12.04 8.54
N TYR A 43 -24.01 12.49 8.80
CA TYR A 43 -23.72 13.58 9.72
C TYR A 43 -24.21 14.94 9.19
N PHE A 44 -24.04 15.21 7.89
CA PHE A 44 -24.42 16.48 7.27
C PHE A 44 -25.87 16.54 6.79
N PHE A 45 -26.42 15.40 6.38
CA PHE A 45 -27.81 15.26 5.96
C PHE A 45 -28.50 14.49 7.07
N GLU A 46 -29.33 15.18 7.86
CA GLU A 46 -30.06 14.80 9.08
C GLU A 46 -30.88 13.48 9.01
N SER A 47 -30.27 12.39 8.57
CA SER A 47 -30.86 11.05 8.58
C SER A 47 -30.60 10.45 9.95
N LYS A 48 -31.67 10.14 10.68
CA LYS A 48 -31.62 9.54 12.03
C LYS A 48 -31.06 8.10 12.07
N GLU A 49 -30.57 7.57 10.96
CA GLU A 49 -29.89 6.28 10.93
C GLU A 49 -28.42 6.48 11.30
N ASN A 50 -28.06 6.01 12.49
CA ASN A 50 -26.66 5.82 12.86
C ASN A 50 -26.05 4.76 11.93
N LEU A 51 -25.41 5.20 10.85
CA LEU A 51 -24.58 4.34 10.01
C LEU A 51 -23.26 4.07 10.74
N THR A 52 -23.32 3.11 11.66
CA THR A 52 -22.14 2.62 12.39
C THR A 52 -21.22 1.85 11.44
N LEU A 53 -19.94 2.18 11.48
CA LEU A 53 -18.90 1.42 10.80
C LEU A 53 -18.87 -0.01 11.33
N ASN A 54 -18.95 -0.99 10.43
CA ASN A 54 -18.81 -2.39 10.77
C ASN A 54 -17.33 -2.81 10.83
N GLY A 55 -17.05 -4.04 11.25
CA GLY A 55 -15.68 -4.55 11.35
C GLY A 55 -14.89 -4.50 10.02
N ASN A 56 -15.56 -4.72 8.88
CA ASN A 56 -14.92 -4.64 7.56
C ASN A 56 -14.55 -3.20 7.21
N ASP A 57 -15.38 -2.24 7.58
CA ASP A 57 -15.11 -0.81 7.34
C ASP A 57 -13.87 -0.34 8.12
N TRP A 58 -13.72 -0.81 9.36
CA TRP A 58 -12.53 -0.57 10.17
C TRP A 58 -11.27 -1.21 9.58
N ILE A 59 -11.39 -2.42 9.04
CA ILE A 59 -10.29 -3.08 8.33
C ILE A 59 -9.92 -2.28 7.08
N LEU A 60 -10.90 -1.82 6.31
CA LEU A 60 -10.67 -1.02 5.10
C LEU A 60 -9.99 0.32 5.41
N LEU A 61 -10.43 0.99 6.49
CA LEU A 61 -9.82 2.20 7.02
C LEU A 61 -8.35 1.99 7.35
N LEU A 62 -8.06 0.98 8.18
CA LEU A 62 -6.70 0.69 8.62
C LEU A 62 -5.82 0.31 7.42
N PHE A 63 -6.33 -0.53 6.52
CA PHE A 63 -5.61 -0.97 5.34
C PHE A 63 -5.32 0.19 4.38
N GLY A 64 -6.31 1.05 4.13
CA GLY A 64 -6.15 2.26 3.33
C GLY A 64 -5.12 3.22 3.92
N LEU A 65 -5.14 3.43 5.23
CA LEU A 65 -4.16 4.26 5.93
C LEU A 65 -2.74 3.70 5.81
N LEU A 66 -2.58 2.39 6.01
CA LEU A 66 -1.29 1.71 5.86
C LEU A 66 -0.76 1.80 4.43
N LEU A 67 -1.60 1.54 3.42
CA LEU A 67 -1.25 1.71 2.00
C LEU A 67 -0.85 3.14 1.67
N SER A 68 -1.58 4.12 2.20
CA SER A 68 -1.28 5.54 1.99
C SER A 68 0.03 5.99 2.67
N SER A 69 0.40 5.40 3.80
CA SER A 69 1.68 5.67 4.46
C SER A 69 2.87 4.90 3.86
N GLY A 70 2.64 3.67 3.39
CA GLY A 70 3.67 2.64 3.18
C GLY A 70 4.13 2.41 1.74
N GLY A 71 3.77 3.26 0.77
CA GLY A 71 4.03 3.01 -0.66
C GLY A 71 5.48 2.60 -1.03
N LYS A 72 6.50 3.15 -0.36
CA LYS A 72 7.92 2.75 -0.55
C LYS A 72 8.20 1.31 -0.11
N GLN A 73 7.67 0.91 1.04
CA GLN A 73 7.90 -0.43 1.62
C GLN A 73 7.18 -1.50 0.80
N ILE A 74 5.95 -1.21 0.35
CA ILE A 74 5.18 -2.10 -0.53
C ILE A 74 5.90 -2.30 -1.87
N GLY A 75 6.45 -1.23 -2.45
CA GLY A 75 7.27 -1.32 -3.67
C GLY A 75 8.51 -2.21 -3.49
N MET A 76 9.23 -2.09 -2.37
CA MET A 76 10.39 -2.95 -2.06
C MET A 76 10.01 -4.42 -1.89
N VAL A 77 8.91 -4.71 -1.19
CA VAL A 77 8.44 -6.10 -1.00
C VAL A 77 8.07 -6.73 -2.35
N ILE A 78 7.32 -6.00 -3.20
CA ILE A 78 6.95 -6.49 -4.53
C ILE A 78 8.19 -6.74 -5.40
N ASN A 79 9.17 -5.82 -5.38
CA ASN A 79 10.40 -5.99 -6.14
C ASN A 79 11.18 -7.25 -5.68
N ASN A 80 11.29 -7.46 -4.37
CA ASN A 80 11.95 -8.64 -3.82
C ASN A 80 11.20 -9.94 -4.16
N VAL A 81 9.86 -9.94 -4.10
CA VAL A 81 9.03 -11.08 -4.51
C VAL A 81 9.20 -11.39 -6.00
N GLY A 82 9.24 -10.35 -6.85
CA GLY A 82 9.49 -10.47 -8.28
C GLY A 82 10.84 -11.14 -8.58
N ILE A 83 11.92 -10.68 -7.94
CA ILE A 83 13.27 -11.26 -8.10
C ILE A 83 13.29 -12.74 -7.69
N VAL A 84 12.63 -13.09 -6.58
CA VAL A 84 12.55 -14.48 -6.12
C VAL A 84 11.78 -15.35 -7.14
N LEU A 85 10.64 -14.87 -7.64
CA LEU A 85 9.85 -15.55 -8.66
C LEU A 85 10.65 -15.77 -9.95
N THR A 86 11.36 -14.76 -10.44
CA THR A 86 12.17 -14.90 -11.65
C THR A 86 13.31 -15.90 -11.48
N ASN A 87 13.94 -15.93 -10.30
CA ASN A 87 15.00 -16.89 -10.00
C ASN A 87 14.49 -18.33 -9.93
N ILE A 88 13.29 -18.54 -9.38
CA ILE A 88 12.65 -19.85 -9.36
C ILE A 88 12.27 -20.28 -10.78
N LEU A 89 11.63 -19.40 -11.56
CA LEU A 89 11.28 -19.66 -12.95
C LEU A 89 12.50 -20.05 -13.79
N GLN A 90 13.60 -19.28 -13.70
CA GLN A 90 14.84 -19.61 -14.41
C GLN A 90 15.43 -20.96 -14.01
N LYS A 91 15.25 -21.38 -12.75
CA LYS A 91 15.74 -22.68 -12.25
C LYS A 91 14.85 -23.86 -12.64
N VAL A 92 13.60 -23.60 -13.03
CA VAL A 92 12.66 -24.60 -13.55
C VAL A 92 12.72 -24.68 -15.07
N THR A 93 13.04 -23.56 -15.75
CA THR A 93 13.16 -23.50 -17.21
C THR A 93 14.55 -23.93 -17.73
N LYS A 94 15.60 -23.89 -16.90
CA LYS A 94 16.90 -24.55 -17.17
C LYS A 94 16.91 -25.96 -16.61
#